data_AF-A0A3N6EY58-F1
#
_entry.id   AF-A0A3N6EY58-F1
#
_cell.length_a   1.000
_cell.length_b   1.000
_cell.length_c   1.000
_cell.angle_alpha   90.00
_cell.angle_beta   90.00
_cell.angle_gamma   90.00
#
_symmetry.space_group_name_H-M   'P 1'
#
loop_
_entity.id
_entity.type
_entity.pdbx_description
1 polymer ?
#
loop_
_entity_poly.entity_id
_entity_poly.type
_entity_poly.pdbx_seq_one_letter_code
_entity_poly.pdbx_strand_id
1 'polypeptide(L)'
;MFAEYGDCVTHHTRHAASCPGAFRAAVHLGGLVHEMVKGANVNLTALSENVGSVMVSLGWSSATGEGDADVSVLLLDGNGKVRSDVDFCFYNNPVAGNGSVQLLGKTPTADGSEDRITFDLDAVPQEVDKVVVAASRYGGSRFGELDDLRLTLTDSVGDGLVRFAVENVDQVSALIFGELYRREREWKFRAVGQGYASGLAGLATDYGVDIDDDAEQAEGGEGEPEQSAPAEKAEEPTNAPGQVPVQTRGADPADSAAPAAMPGVASAHRTPAPDVVPKPSRRPRTAKKKVTLPLTAKKSLADNDTWRTARLFPMSALKSDRGT
;
A
#
# COMPACT_ATOMS: atom_id res chain seq x y z
N MET A 1 -87.84 27.72 41.89
CA MET A 1 -88.29 29.06 42.32
C MET A 1 -87.02 29.86 42.58
N PHE A 2 -86.83 31.02 41.93
CA PHE A 2 -85.62 31.88 41.99
C PHE A 2 -84.31 31.27 41.42
N ALA A 3 -83.33 32.03 40.92
CA ALA A 3 -83.30 33.36 40.26
C ALA A 3 -81.93 33.54 39.54
N GLU A 4 -81.80 34.57 38.68
CA GLU A 4 -80.65 34.88 37.82
C GLU A 4 -79.47 35.64 38.50
N TYR A 5 -78.48 36.04 37.66
CA TYR A 5 -77.34 36.95 37.85
C TYR A 5 -76.06 36.38 38.50
N GLY A 6 -74.85 36.74 38.05
CA GLY A 6 -74.45 37.62 36.94
C GLY A 6 -72.93 37.79 36.82
N ASP A 7 -72.47 38.28 35.67
CA ASP A 7 -71.09 38.42 35.17
C ASP A 7 -69.93 38.78 36.13
N CYS A 8 -68.72 38.29 35.80
CA CYS A 8 -67.59 39.21 35.57
C CYS A 8 -66.52 38.63 34.60
N VAL A 9 -65.95 39.50 33.78
CA VAL A 9 -65.00 39.18 32.68
C VAL A 9 -63.55 39.33 33.14
N THR A 10 -62.68 38.35 32.80
CA THR A 10 -61.26 38.65 32.53
C THR A 10 -60.69 37.75 31.42
N HIS A 11 -60.33 38.34 30.28
CA HIS A 11 -59.46 37.70 29.29
C HIS A 11 -58.05 37.49 29.87
N HIS A 12 -57.46 36.31 29.69
CA HIS A 12 -56.02 36.21 29.42
C HIS A 12 -55.67 35.00 28.56
N THR A 13 -55.43 35.26 27.28
CA THR A 13 -54.90 34.33 26.29
C THR A 13 -53.51 33.86 26.72
N ARG A 14 -53.35 32.60 27.14
CA ARG A 14 -52.00 32.02 27.31
C ARG A 14 -51.50 31.47 25.98
N HIS A 15 -50.45 32.13 25.47
CA HIS A 15 -49.69 31.68 24.31
C HIS A 15 -49.22 30.23 24.48
N ALA A 16 -49.36 29.45 23.40
CA ALA A 16 -48.59 28.22 23.22
C ALA A 16 -47.12 28.60 23.00
N ALA A 17 -46.28 28.38 24.02
CA ALA A 17 -44.83 28.53 23.89
C ALA A 17 -44.27 27.32 23.11
N SER A 18 -44.10 27.49 21.81
CA SER A 18 -43.30 26.58 20.99
C SER A 18 -41.86 26.58 21.51
N CYS A 19 -41.39 25.46 22.04
CA CYS A 19 -39.98 25.27 22.41
C CYS A 19 -39.18 24.90 21.15
N PRO A 20 -38.26 25.74 20.65
CA PRO A 20 -37.47 25.39 19.49
C PRO A 20 -36.28 24.52 19.88
N GLY A 21 -36.05 23.47 19.09
CA GLY A 21 -34.70 22.94 18.84
C GLY A 21 -33.91 22.48 20.07
N ALA A 22 -34.38 21.45 20.76
CA ALA A 22 -33.43 20.55 21.40
C ALA A 22 -32.60 19.88 20.29
N PHE A 23 -31.43 20.44 19.97
CA PHE A 23 -30.38 19.71 19.28
C PHE A 23 -30.17 18.42 20.08
N ARG A 24 -30.58 17.29 19.50
CA ARG A 24 -30.12 15.99 20.01
C ARG A 24 -28.61 16.02 19.84
N ALA A 25 -27.90 16.22 20.95
CA ALA A 25 -26.57 15.68 21.08
C ALA A 25 -26.71 14.17 20.83
N ALA A 26 -26.40 13.75 19.61
CA ALA A 26 -26.17 12.36 19.33
C ALA A 26 -24.94 11.99 20.16
N VAL A 27 -25.19 11.45 21.35
CA VAL A 27 -24.18 10.69 22.08
C VAL A 27 -23.89 9.51 21.15
N HIS A 28 -22.84 9.65 20.37
CA HIS A 28 -22.25 8.58 19.58
C HIS A 28 -21.71 7.59 20.62
N LEU A 29 -22.60 6.69 21.06
CA LEU A 29 -22.22 5.44 21.69
C LEU A 29 -21.50 4.67 20.59
N GLY A 30 -20.22 4.98 20.42
CA GLY A 30 -19.43 4.53 19.29
C GLY A 30 -19.58 3.03 19.14
N GLY A 31 -19.73 2.57 17.89
CA GLY A 31 -19.78 1.15 17.57
C GLY A 31 -18.68 0.40 18.33
N LEU A 32 -19.02 -0.77 18.90
CA LEU A 32 -18.05 -1.57 19.63
C LEU A 32 -17.02 -2.07 18.62
N VAL A 33 -15.89 -1.36 18.56
CA VAL A 33 -14.80 -1.63 17.63
C VAL A 33 -14.35 -3.08 17.80
N HIS A 34 -14.41 -3.84 16.72
CA HIS A 34 -14.04 -5.24 16.74
C HIS A 34 -12.51 -5.37 16.72
N GLU A 35 -11.93 -5.70 17.87
CA GLU A 35 -10.51 -5.99 18.00
C GLU A 35 -10.18 -7.32 17.32
N MET A 36 -9.19 -7.31 16.42
CA MET A 36 -8.83 -8.47 15.60
C MET A 36 -7.44 -8.98 15.94
N VAL A 37 -7.29 -10.31 15.82
CA VAL A 37 -5.99 -10.98 15.84
C VAL A 37 -5.58 -11.41 14.43
N LYS A 38 -4.29 -11.62 14.20
CA LYS A 38 -3.77 -12.09 12.91
C LYS A 38 -4.50 -13.35 12.41
N GLY A 39 -5.01 -13.30 11.18
CA GLY A 39 -5.80 -14.37 10.56
C GLY A 39 -7.32 -14.30 10.81
N ALA A 40 -7.79 -13.48 11.77
CA ALA A 40 -9.21 -13.29 12.01
C ALA A 40 -9.90 -12.65 10.81
N ASN A 41 -11.20 -12.91 10.64
CA ASN A 41 -12.03 -12.28 9.61
C ASN A 41 -13.44 -12.02 10.10
N VAL A 42 -14.04 -10.92 9.66
CA VAL A 42 -15.36 -10.45 10.07
C VAL A 42 -16.17 -10.01 8.84
N ASN A 43 -17.49 -10.08 8.92
CA ASN A 43 -18.39 -9.59 7.88
C ASN A 43 -18.72 -8.12 8.19
N LEU A 44 -18.57 -7.21 7.22
CA LEU A 44 -18.78 -5.78 7.47
C LEU A 44 -20.25 -5.46 7.77
N THR A 45 -21.19 -6.13 7.08
CA THR A 45 -22.64 -5.98 7.29
C THR A 45 -23.10 -6.48 8.67
N ALA A 46 -22.28 -7.26 9.36
CA ALA A 46 -22.55 -7.67 10.75
C ALA A 46 -22.06 -6.65 11.79
N LEU A 47 -21.33 -5.60 11.37
CA LEU A 47 -20.80 -4.53 12.22
C LEU A 47 -21.52 -3.20 12.01
N SER A 48 -21.89 -2.86 10.77
CA SER A 48 -22.68 -1.66 10.44
C SER A 48 -23.51 -1.87 9.18
N GLU A 49 -24.63 -1.15 9.07
CA GLU A 49 -25.46 -1.07 7.86
C GLU A 49 -24.86 -0.09 6.83
N ASN A 50 -23.96 0.82 7.23
CA ASN A 50 -23.44 1.92 6.42
C ASN A 50 -22.14 1.58 5.65
N VAL A 51 -21.97 0.31 5.27
CA VAL A 51 -20.71 -0.26 4.76
C VAL A 51 -20.53 -0.22 3.25
N GLY A 52 -21.46 0.39 2.49
CA GLY A 52 -21.30 0.62 1.05
C GLY A 52 -20.07 1.48 0.71
N SER A 53 -19.63 2.32 1.66
CA SER A 53 -18.29 2.91 1.64
C SER A 53 -17.64 2.79 3.02
N VAL A 54 -16.32 2.59 3.05
CA VAL A 54 -15.54 2.46 4.29
C VAL A 54 -14.22 3.24 4.17
N MET A 55 -13.68 3.67 5.31
CA MET A 55 -12.34 4.24 5.38
C MET A 55 -11.43 3.30 6.17
N VAL A 56 -10.23 3.05 5.65
CA VAL A 56 -9.16 2.32 6.34
C VAL A 56 -8.04 3.31 6.66
N SER A 57 -7.62 3.35 7.92
CA SER A 57 -6.43 4.08 8.36
C SER A 57 -5.32 3.09 8.71
N LEU A 58 -4.10 3.36 8.23
CA LEU A 58 -2.87 2.69 8.68
C LEU A 58 -2.08 3.68 9.53
N GLY A 59 -1.86 3.35 10.80
CA GLY A 59 -1.17 4.20 11.76
C GLY A 59 0.08 3.53 12.34
N TRP A 60 1.05 4.35 12.71
CA TRP A 60 2.27 3.93 13.40
C TRP A 60 2.92 5.09 14.15
N SER A 61 3.73 4.76 15.15
CA SER A 61 4.61 5.69 15.85
C SER A 61 6.08 5.42 15.56
N SER A 62 6.94 6.38 15.90
CA SER A 62 8.38 6.26 15.77
C SER A 62 9.06 7.02 16.91
N ALA A 63 9.85 6.32 17.72
CA ALA A 63 10.55 6.92 18.86
C ALA A 63 11.51 8.07 18.48
N THR A 64 11.95 8.16 17.23
CA THR A 64 12.76 9.28 16.70
C THR A 64 11.95 10.34 15.97
N GLY A 65 10.69 10.07 15.64
CA GLY A 65 9.83 10.92 14.80
C GLY A 65 10.13 10.87 13.30
N GLU A 66 11.17 10.15 12.87
CA GLU A 66 11.63 10.09 11.46
C GLU A 66 11.12 8.84 10.71
N GLY A 67 10.39 7.94 11.40
CA GLY A 67 9.93 6.67 10.85
C GLY A 67 8.77 6.81 9.87
N ASP A 68 9.06 6.78 8.57
CA ASP A 68 8.02 6.79 7.51
C ASP A 68 7.80 5.42 6.82
N ALA A 69 6.60 5.22 6.29
CA ALA A 69 6.18 4.07 5.49
C ALA A 69 5.12 4.47 4.44
N ASP A 70 5.21 3.96 3.22
CA ASP A 70 4.31 4.30 2.11
C ASP A 70 3.26 3.24 1.88
N VAL A 71 2.00 3.68 1.89
CA VAL A 71 0.83 2.83 1.71
C VAL A 71 0.60 2.50 0.24
N SER A 72 0.21 1.26 -0.01
CA SER A 72 -0.18 0.76 -1.32
C SER A 72 -1.37 -0.19 -1.22
N VAL A 73 -2.16 -0.26 -2.29
CA VAL A 73 -3.38 -1.04 -2.35
C VAL A 73 -3.44 -1.80 -3.68
N LEU A 74 -3.71 -3.10 -3.62
CA LEU A 74 -3.78 -3.96 -4.80
C LEU A 74 -5.21 -4.51 -4.94
N LEU A 75 -5.86 -4.22 -6.06
CA LEU A 75 -7.15 -4.77 -6.44
C LEU A 75 -6.90 -6.08 -7.22
N LEU A 76 -7.44 -7.18 -6.74
CA LEU A 76 -7.10 -8.53 -7.20
C LEU A 76 -8.34 -9.25 -7.74
N ASP A 77 -8.12 -9.94 -8.85
CA ASP A 77 -9.12 -10.78 -9.51
C ASP A 77 -9.36 -12.12 -8.79
N GLY A 78 -10.25 -12.95 -9.35
CA GLY A 78 -10.50 -14.30 -8.85
C GLY A 78 -9.31 -15.28 -8.94
N ASN A 79 -8.23 -14.92 -9.63
CA ASN A 79 -6.95 -15.66 -9.64
C ASN A 79 -5.99 -15.14 -8.54
N GLY A 80 -6.35 -14.07 -7.84
CA GLY A 80 -5.52 -13.41 -6.85
C GLY A 80 -4.43 -12.52 -7.46
N LYS A 81 -4.63 -12.00 -8.67
CA LYS A 81 -3.66 -11.15 -9.39
C LYS A 81 -4.26 -9.79 -9.75
N VAL A 82 -3.42 -8.76 -9.88
CA VAL A 82 -3.85 -7.49 -10.48
C VAL A 82 -4.22 -7.71 -11.96
N ARG A 83 -5.21 -6.99 -12.49
CA ARG A 83 -5.60 -7.12 -13.90
C ARG A 83 -4.76 -6.25 -14.83
N SER A 84 -4.27 -5.13 -14.31
CA SER A 84 -3.26 -4.23 -14.88
C SER A 84 -2.84 -3.19 -13.85
N ASP A 85 -1.87 -2.33 -14.17
CA ASP A 85 -1.29 -1.33 -13.26
C ASP A 85 -2.31 -0.34 -12.65
N VAL A 86 -3.48 -0.16 -13.29
CA VAL A 86 -4.56 0.69 -12.77
C VAL A 86 -5.28 0.12 -11.55
N ASP A 87 -5.06 -1.16 -11.26
CA ASP A 87 -5.48 -1.87 -10.05
C ASP A 87 -4.41 -1.82 -8.94
N PHE A 88 -3.27 -1.15 -9.18
CA PHE A 88 -2.25 -0.90 -8.17
C PHE A 88 -2.21 0.59 -7.78
N CYS A 89 -2.72 0.90 -6.59
CA CYS A 89 -2.75 2.26 -6.06
C CYS A 89 -1.60 2.49 -5.08
N PHE A 90 -0.91 3.62 -5.21
CA PHE A 90 0.21 4.06 -4.36
C PHE A 90 0.33 5.60 -4.48
N TYR A 91 1.25 6.24 -3.76
CA TYR A 91 1.31 7.71 -3.70
C TYR A 91 1.35 8.44 -5.06
N ASN A 92 1.98 7.85 -6.10
CA ASN A 92 2.05 8.42 -7.45
C ASN A 92 0.87 8.02 -8.36
N ASN A 93 0.11 6.99 -7.98
CA ASN A 93 -1.16 6.58 -8.60
C ASN A 93 -2.23 6.41 -7.50
N PRO A 94 -2.70 7.51 -6.87
CA PRO A 94 -3.47 7.42 -5.63
C PRO A 94 -4.93 6.99 -5.80
N VAL A 95 -5.41 6.79 -7.04
CA VAL A 95 -6.82 6.48 -7.34
C VAL A 95 -6.89 5.29 -8.29
N ALA A 96 -7.66 4.27 -7.95
CA ALA A 96 -7.91 3.13 -8.85
C ALA A 96 -8.62 3.60 -10.13
N GLY A 97 -8.44 2.89 -11.26
CA GLY A 97 -8.94 3.32 -12.57
C GLY A 97 -10.47 3.59 -12.66
N ASN A 98 -11.28 3.09 -11.72
CA ASN A 98 -12.72 3.33 -11.61
C ASN A 98 -13.14 4.29 -10.48
N GLY A 99 -12.20 4.80 -9.68
CA GLY A 99 -12.47 5.65 -8.51
C GLY A 99 -12.93 4.93 -7.24
N SER A 100 -13.10 3.60 -7.24
CA SER A 100 -13.61 2.85 -6.06
C SER A 100 -12.61 2.73 -4.90
N VAL A 101 -11.34 3.07 -5.14
CA VAL A 101 -10.29 3.13 -4.12
C VAL A 101 -9.51 4.42 -4.32
N GLN A 102 -9.34 5.18 -3.24
CA GLN A 102 -8.56 6.40 -3.23
C GLN A 102 -7.71 6.50 -1.96
N LEU A 103 -6.40 6.68 -2.12
CA LEU A 103 -5.48 7.10 -1.07
C LEU A 103 -5.70 8.60 -0.83
N LEU A 104 -6.03 8.97 0.40
CA LEU A 104 -6.12 10.36 0.86
C LEU A 104 -4.75 10.91 1.27
N GLY A 105 -3.79 10.02 1.53
CA GLY A 105 -2.43 10.35 1.89
C GLY A 105 -2.20 10.54 3.39
N LYS A 106 -0.93 10.67 3.71
CA LYS A 106 -0.39 10.72 5.07
C LYS A 106 -0.71 12.00 5.82
N THR A 107 -1.06 11.84 7.09
CA THR A 107 -1.26 12.90 8.07
C THR A 107 -0.38 12.65 9.30
N PRO A 108 0.39 13.64 9.77
CA PRO A 108 1.13 13.51 11.02
C PRO A 108 0.19 13.32 12.22
N THR A 109 0.62 12.51 13.18
CA THR A 109 -0.03 12.33 14.48
C THR A 109 0.89 12.86 15.60
N ALA A 110 0.55 12.65 16.88
CA ALA A 110 1.38 13.13 17.99
C ALA A 110 2.77 12.46 18.03
N ASP A 111 2.83 11.15 17.76
CA ASP A 111 4.02 10.31 17.97
C ASP A 111 4.46 9.58 16.67
N GLY A 112 3.91 9.96 15.51
CA GLY A 112 4.20 9.33 14.21
C GLY A 112 3.24 9.76 13.11
N SER A 113 2.72 8.82 12.33
CA SER A 113 1.88 9.11 11.14
C SER A 113 0.67 8.19 11.02
N GLU A 114 -0.36 8.70 10.34
CA GLU A 114 -1.52 7.93 9.88
C GLU A 114 -1.79 8.25 8.40
N ASP A 115 -1.86 7.22 7.56
CA ASP A 115 -2.27 7.31 6.16
C ASP A 115 -3.67 6.69 5.99
N ARG A 116 -4.48 7.24 5.08
CA ARG A 116 -5.91 6.95 5.00
C ARG A 116 -6.34 6.62 3.58
N ILE A 117 -7.17 5.59 3.45
CA ILE A 117 -7.70 5.09 2.18
C ILE A 117 -9.23 5.05 2.28
N THR A 118 -9.92 5.58 1.28
CA THR A 118 -11.37 5.41 1.12
C THR A 118 -11.67 4.33 0.10
N PHE A 119 -12.65 3.48 0.41
CA PHE A 119 -13.18 2.44 -0.47
C PHE A 119 -14.68 2.66 -0.68
N ASP A 120 -15.10 2.81 -1.92
CA ASP A 120 -16.50 2.65 -2.33
C ASP A 120 -16.70 1.20 -2.75
N LEU A 121 -17.18 0.38 -1.80
CA LEU A 121 -17.31 -1.07 -1.93
C LEU A 121 -18.44 -1.48 -2.89
N ASP A 122 -19.38 -0.60 -3.16
CA ASP A 122 -20.44 -0.79 -4.15
C ASP A 122 -19.97 -0.46 -5.58
N ALA A 123 -18.97 0.42 -5.72
CA ALA A 123 -18.33 0.75 -6.99
C ALA A 123 -17.17 -0.19 -7.40
N VAL A 124 -16.67 -1.05 -6.51
CA VAL A 124 -15.62 -2.03 -6.84
C VAL A 124 -16.10 -2.99 -7.94
N PRO A 125 -15.31 -3.24 -9.02
CA PRO A 125 -15.78 -4.02 -10.17
C PRO A 125 -16.10 -5.47 -9.80
N GLN A 126 -17.01 -6.11 -10.55
CA GLN A 126 -17.36 -7.51 -10.27
C GLN A 126 -16.22 -8.49 -10.53
N GLU A 127 -15.22 -8.12 -11.33
CA GLU A 127 -14.05 -8.97 -11.56
C GLU A 127 -13.01 -8.89 -10.43
N VAL A 128 -13.14 -7.92 -9.51
CA VAL A 128 -12.28 -7.78 -8.31
C VAL A 128 -12.96 -8.51 -7.14
N ASP A 129 -12.32 -9.58 -6.66
CA ASP A 129 -12.80 -10.39 -5.54
C ASP A 129 -12.10 -10.04 -4.20
N LYS A 130 -10.95 -9.36 -4.27
CA LYS A 130 -10.14 -9.00 -3.11
C LYS A 130 -9.43 -7.67 -3.33
N VAL A 131 -9.27 -6.90 -2.27
CA VAL A 131 -8.43 -5.70 -2.22
C VAL A 131 -7.48 -5.82 -1.03
N VAL A 132 -6.18 -5.84 -1.31
CA VAL A 132 -5.10 -5.99 -0.33
C VAL A 132 -4.57 -4.63 0.08
N VAL A 133 -4.44 -4.38 1.38
CA VAL A 133 -3.90 -3.12 1.93
C VAL A 133 -2.55 -3.40 2.57
N ALA A 134 -1.51 -2.75 2.03
CA ALA A 134 -0.13 -2.93 2.41
C ALA A 134 0.59 -1.59 2.65
N ALA A 135 1.74 -1.63 3.31
CA ALA A 135 2.69 -0.53 3.30
C ALA A 135 4.12 -1.04 3.11
N SER A 136 5.03 -0.14 2.74
CA SER A 136 6.44 -0.43 2.46
C SER A 136 7.36 0.65 3.03
N ARG A 137 8.62 0.31 3.29
CA ARG A 137 9.67 1.24 3.73
C ARG A 137 10.87 1.12 2.80
N TYR A 138 11.42 2.26 2.40
CA TYR A 138 12.55 2.36 1.47
C TYR A 138 13.88 2.64 2.22
N GLY A 139 14.98 2.86 1.49
CA GLY A 139 16.25 3.31 2.08
C GLY A 139 16.96 2.31 3.01
N GLY A 140 16.53 1.05 3.04
CA GLY A 140 17.05 0.04 3.96
C GLY A 140 16.31 -0.06 5.30
N SER A 141 15.35 0.82 5.57
CA SER A 141 14.53 0.81 6.80
C SER A 141 13.63 -0.44 6.91
N ARG A 142 13.22 -0.78 8.14
CA ARG A 142 12.43 -1.99 8.48
C ARG A 142 11.23 -1.69 9.37
N PHE A 143 10.16 -2.46 9.25
CA PHE A 143 8.95 -2.26 10.07
C PHE A 143 9.19 -2.46 11.58
N GLY A 144 10.20 -3.25 11.98
CA GLY A 144 10.63 -3.37 13.38
C GLY A 144 11.32 -2.12 13.98
N GLU A 145 11.48 -1.04 13.23
CA GLU A 145 11.89 0.29 13.75
C GLU A 145 10.68 1.21 14.03
N LEU A 146 9.46 0.74 13.74
CA LEU A 146 8.21 1.46 13.98
C LEU A 146 7.46 0.81 15.14
N ASP A 147 6.81 1.64 15.94
CA ASP A 147 5.97 1.25 17.07
C ASP A 147 4.47 1.39 16.71
N ASP A 148 3.58 0.81 17.52
CA ASP A 148 2.11 0.95 17.44
C ASP A 148 1.53 0.79 16.01
N LEU A 149 2.10 -0.15 15.25
CA LEU A 149 1.67 -0.52 13.90
C LEU A 149 0.23 -1.05 13.95
N ARG A 150 -0.69 -0.33 13.32
CA ARG A 150 -2.13 -0.63 13.42
C ARG A 150 -2.88 -0.34 12.13
N LEU A 151 -3.94 -1.10 11.90
CA LEU A 151 -4.99 -0.81 10.95
C LEU A 151 -6.30 -0.57 11.70
N THR A 152 -7.01 0.50 11.36
CA THR A 152 -8.42 0.69 11.77
C THR A 152 -9.31 0.83 10.55
N LEU A 153 -10.57 0.42 10.68
CA LEU A 153 -11.58 0.55 9.64
C LEU A 153 -12.83 1.21 10.23
N THR A 154 -13.33 2.27 9.57
CA THR A 154 -14.60 2.92 9.90
C THR A 154 -15.60 2.76 8.76
N ASP A 155 -16.89 2.88 9.07
CA ASP A 155 -17.93 2.98 8.05
C ASP A 155 -18.02 4.40 7.44
N SER A 156 -19.00 4.61 6.56
CA SER A 156 -19.23 5.89 5.87
C SER A 156 -19.75 7.04 6.75
N VAL A 157 -20.20 6.76 7.99
CA VAL A 157 -20.56 7.82 8.96
C VAL A 157 -19.43 8.11 9.95
N GLY A 158 -18.35 7.31 9.92
CA GLY A 158 -17.17 7.45 10.77
C GLY A 158 -17.20 6.58 12.02
N ASP A 159 -18.18 5.67 12.15
CA ASP A 159 -18.26 4.72 13.26
C ASP A 159 -17.17 3.65 13.11
N GLY A 160 -16.43 3.37 14.19
CA GLY A 160 -15.32 2.42 14.19
C GLY A 160 -15.79 0.98 14.14
N LEU A 161 -15.41 0.24 13.10
CA LEU A 161 -15.79 -1.16 12.90
C LEU A 161 -14.72 -2.14 13.36
N VAL A 162 -13.46 -1.91 12.98
CA VAL A 162 -12.35 -2.83 13.23
C VAL A 162 -11.11 -2.10 13.74
N ARG A 163 -10.38 -2.75 14.63
CA ARG A 163 -8.98 -2.44 14.96
C ARG A 163 -8.14 -3.72 14.85
N PHE A 164 -6.94 -3.60 14.30
CA PHE A 164 -5.95 -4.67 14.23
C PHE A 164 -4.56 -4.10 14.50
N ALA A 165 -3.96 -4.46 15.64
CA ALA A 165 -2.56 -4.21 15.91
C ALA A 165 -1.68 -5.27 15.23
N VAL A 166 -0.58 -4.85 14.61
CA VAL A 166 0.40 -5.73 13.96
C VAL A 166 1.66 -5.82 14.82
N GLU A 167 1.96 -7.03 15.28
CA GLU A 167 3.11 -7.31 16.14
C GLU A 167 4.09 -8.25 15.43
N ASN A 168 5.35 -8.28 15.89
CA ASN A 168 6.39 -9.23 15.46
C ASN A 168 6.71 -9.17 13.95
N VAL A 169 6.93 -7.96 13.43
CA VAL A 169 7.29 -7.67 12.03
C VAL A 169 8.75 -7.20 11.90
N ASP A 170 9.64 -7.86 12.62
CA ASP A 170 11.08 -7.61 12.56
C ASP A 170 11.65 -7.92 11.17
N GLN A 171 12.66 -7.16 10.76
CA GLN A 171 13.46 -7.41 9.54
C GLN A 171 12.71 -7.35 8.19
N VAL A 172 11.42 -6.98 8.14
CA VAL A 172 10.68 -6.82 6.88
C VAL A 172 10.60 -5.35 6.42
N SER A 173 10.56 -5.14 5.11
CA SER A 173 10.47 -3.81 4.47
C SER A 173 9.17 -3.59 3.70
N ALA A 174 8.31 -4.62 3.56
CA ALA A 174 6.91 -4.46 3.21
C ALA A 174 6.01 -5.30 4.13
N LEU A 175 4.75 -4.89 4.29
CA LEU A 175 3.81 -5.49 5.23
C LEU A 175 2.38 -5.39 4.69
N ILE A 176 1.69 -6.52 4.57
CA ILE A 176 0.24 -6.58 4.35
C ILE A 176 -0.44 -6.48 5.72
N PHE A 177 -1.20 -5.42 5.94
CA PHE A 177 -1.99 -5.24 7.16
C PHE A 177 -3.27 -6.08 7.10
N GLY A 178 -4.03 -5.96 6.02
CA GLY A 178 -5.30 -6.66 5.87
C GLY A 178 -5.77 -6.78 4.44
N GLU A 179 -6.85 -7.52 4.25
CA GLU A 179 -7.55 -7.65 2.97
C GLU A 179 -9.06 -7.49 3.16
N LEU A 180 -9.66 -6.68 2.29
CA LEU A 180 -11.08 -6.67 2.02
C LEU A 180 -11.35 -7.73 0.96
N TYR A 181 -12.28 -8.64 1.17
CA TYR A 181 -12.59 -9.69 0.20
C TYR A 181 -14.07 -9.98 0.16
N ARG A 182 -14.56 -10.31 -1.02
CA ARG A 182 -15.97 -10.59 -1.25
C ARG A 182 -16.22 -12.09 -1.13
N ARG A 183 -17.26 -12.47 -0.41
CA ARG A 183 -17.74 -13.86 -0.33
C ARG A 183 -19.25 -13.86 -0.32
N GLU A 184 -19.87 -14.69 -1.17
CA GLU A 184 -21.34 -14.82 -1.25
C GLU A 184 -22.06 -13.47 -1.53
N ARG A 185 -21.34 -12.56 -2.21
CA ARG A 185 -21.67 -11.13 -2.49
C ARG A 185 -21.54 -10.15 -1.31
N GLU A 186 -21.14 -10.60 -0.14
CA GLU A 186 -20.90 -9.72 1.02
C GLU A 186 -19.41 -9.38 1.16
N TRP A 187 -19.11 -8.16 1.60
CA TRP A 187 -17.75 -7.72 1.88
C TRP A 187 -17.31 -8.09 3.30
N LYS A 188 -16.15 -8.72 3.37
CA LYS A 188 -15.51 -9.17 4.60
C LYS A 188 -14.13 -8.55 4.73
N PHE A 189 -13.73 -8.24 5.96
CA PHE A 189 -12.36 -7.86 6.27
C PHE A 189 -11.61 -9.05 6.91
N ARG A 190 -10.33 -9.21 6.58
CA ARG A 190 -9.40 -10.13 7.24
C ARG A 190 -8.14 -9.38 7.69
N ALA A 191 -7.77 -9.59 8.95
CA ALA A 191 -6.47 -9.19 9.48
C ALA A 191 -5.38 -10.16 8.97
N VAL A 192 -4.34 -9.67 8.30
CA VAL A 192 -3.34 -10.49 7.61
C VAL A 192 -1.98 -10.44 8.32
N GLY A 193 -1.45 -9.24 8.57
CA GLY A 193 -0.16 -9.04 9.27
C GLY A 193 1.00 -9.83 8.66
N GLN A 194 1.11 -9.90 7.33
CA GLN A 194 2.15 -10.67 6.62
C GLN A 194 3.29 -9.76 6.14
N GLY A 195 4.47 -9.95 6.71
CA GLY A 195 5.68 -9.22 6.33
C GLY A 195 6.42 -9.83 5.13
N TYR A 196 7.13 -8.97 4.40
CA TYR A 196 7.91 -9.27 3.21
C TYR A 196 9.34 -8.72 3.38
N ALA A 197 10.33 -9.61 3.51
CA ALA A 197 11.75 -9.26 3.58
C ALA A 197 12.30 -8.76 2.22
N SER A 198 11.67 -9.18 1.12
CA SER A 198 11.92 -8.74 -0.26
C SER A 198 11.31 -7.37 -0.60
N GLY A 199 10.75 -6.67 0.40
CA GLY A 199 10.15 -5.35 0.22
C GLY A 199 8.94 -5.35 -0.72
N LEU A 200 8.60 -4.15 -1.22
CA LEU A 200 7.46 -3.95 -2.11
C LEU A 200 7.62 -4.75 -3.41
N ALA A 201 8.85 -4.88 -3.93
CA ALA A 201 9.12 -5.60 -5.17
C ALA A 201 8.66 -7.07 -5.12
N GLY A 202 9.01 -7.79 -4.04
CA GLY A 202 8.57 -9.17 -3.85
C GLY A 202 7.06 -9.29 -3.63
N LEU A 203 6.45 -8.36 -2.87
CA LEU A 203 5.00 -8.31 -2.65
C LEU A 203 4.25 -8.09 -3.97
N ALA A 204 4.70 -7.13 -4.77
CA ALA A 204 4.08 -6.76 -6.04
C ALA A 204 4.18 -7.90 -7.08
N THR A 205 5.35 -8.55 -7.19
CA THR A 205 5.56 -9.75 -8.02
C THR A 205 4.64 -10.91 -7.58
N ASP A 206 4.49 -11.14 -6.28
CA ASP A 206 3.58 -12.16 -5.73
C ASP A 206 2.11 -11.92 -6.15
N TYR A 207 1.71 -10.67 -6.40
CA TYR A 207 0.40 -10.28 -6.92
C TYR A 207 0.36 -10.02 -8.43
N GLY A 208 1.47 -10.23 -9.14
CA GLY A 208 1.55 -10.13 -10.61
C GLY A 208 1.58 -8.72 -11.17
N VAL A 209 2.06 -7.76 -10.38
CA VAL A 209 2.50 -6.45 -10.91
C VAL A 209 3.85 -6.67 -11.60
N ASP A 210 3.95 -6.28 -12.87
CA ASP A 210 5.23 -6.19 -13.56
C ASP A 210 5.94 -4.90 -13.09
N ILE A 211 7.09 -5.04 -12.42
CA ILE A 211 7.95 -3.90 -12.07
C ILE A 211 9.06 -3.84 -13.11
N ASP A 212 9.02 -2.81 -13.96
CA ASP A 212 10.18 -2.39 -14.73
C ASP A 212 11.16 -1.66 -13.78
N ASP A 213 12.42 -2.11 -13.73
CA ASP A 213 13.48 -1.62 -12.81
C ASP A 213 14.02 -0.21 -13.16
N ASP A 214 13.15 0.73 -13.56
CA ASP A 214 13.54 2.12 -13.88
C ASP A 214 13.80 2.99 -12.62
N ALA A 215 13.50 2.49 -11.42
CA ALA A 215 13.61 3.23 -10.16
C ALA A 215 15.07 3.39 -9.63
N GLU A 216 16.03 2.60 -10.11
CA GLU A 216 17.42 2.62 -9.60
C GLU A 216 18.35 3.64 -10.30
N GLN A 217 17.89 4.34 -11.35
CA GLN A 217 18.74 5.28 -12.12
C GLN A 217 18.65 6.76 -11.69
N ALA A 218 17.92 7.10 -10.63
CA ALA A 218 17.79 8.48 -10.14
C ALA A 218 18.95 8.96 -9.23
N GLU A 219 19.76 8.04 -8.68
CA GLU A 219 20.82 8.32 -7.68
C GLU A 219 22.25 8.08 -8.26
N GLY A 220 22.41 8.08 -9.58
CA GLY A 220 23.61 7.56 -10.24
C GLY A 220 24.10 8.33 -11.47
N GLY A 221 24.21 9.66 -11.41
CA GLY A 221 24.66 10.43 -12.57
C GLY A 221 25.06 11.89 -12.36
N GLU A 222 26.29 12.14 -11.91
CA GLU A 222 27.09 13.32 -12.31
C GLU A 222 28.59 13.09 -12.02
N GLY A 223 29.16 12.10 -12.71
CA GLY A 223 30.62 11.87 -12.78
C GLY A 223 31.19 12.45 -14.07
N GLU A 224 31.39 13.76 -14.13
CA GLU A 224 31.99 14.45 -15.28
C GLU A 224 33.47 14.03 -15.45
N PRO A 225 33.93 13.60 -16.65
CA PRO A 225 35.28 13.09 -16.84
C PRO A 225 36.31 14.21 -17.06
N GLU A 226 37.31 14.32 -16.17
CA GLU A 226 38.47 15.20 -16.40
C GLU A 226 39.29 14.76 -17.62
N GLN A 227 39.37 15.62 -18.63
CA GLN A 227 40.40 15.50 -19.67
C GLN A 227 40.87 16.86 -20.19
N SER A 228 42.06 17.30 -19.77
CA SER A 228 43.11 17.79 -20.69
C SER A 228 44.39 18.20 -19.95
N ALA A 229 45.50 17.53 -20.28
CA ALA A 229 46.84 17.98 -19.93
C ALA A 229 47.47 18.76 -21.10
N PRO A 230 48.41 19.68 -20.82
CA PRO A 230 49.57 19.86 -21.68
C PRO A 230 50.86 19.44 -20.97
N ALA A 231 51.80 18.86 -21.71
CA ALA A 231 53.06 18.33 -21.19
C ALA A 231 54.22 19.34 -21.31
N GLU A 232 55.16 19.31 -20.35
CA GLU A 232 56.55 19.73 -20.61
C GLU A 232 57.61 18.92 -19.84
N LYS A 233 58.50 18.30 -20.62
CA LYS A 233 59.97 18.23 -20.42
C LYS A 233 60.59 17.43 -19.24
N ALA A 234 60.92 16.18 -19.58
CA ALA A 234 62.18 15.45 -19.33
C ALA A 234 63.10 15.81 -18.13
N GLU A 235 63.40 14.80 -17.29
CA GLU A 235 64.78 14.29 -17.05
C GLU A 235 64.77 12.89 -16.37
N GLU A 236 65.74 12.05 -16.75
CA GLU A 236 66.08 10.68 -16.27
C GLU A 236 67.64 10.62 -16.29
N PRO A 237 68.41 9.79 -15.50
CA PRO A 237 68.07 8.60 -14.68
C PRO A 237 68.61 8.60 -13.23
N THR A 238 68.28 7.55 -12.45
CA THR A 238 69.33 6.71 -11.82
C THR A 238 68.84 5.35 -11.27
N ASN A 239 69.43 4.27 -11.80
CA ASN A 239 69.75 2.96 -11.23
C ASN A 239 68.84 2.26 -10.18
N ALA A 240 68.34 1.07 -10.58
CA ALA A 240 68.20 -0.09 -9.68
C ALA A 240 69.59 -0.75 -9.44
N PRO A 241 69.79 -1.69 -8.47
CA PRO A 241 69.29 -3.06 -8.67
C PRO A 241 68.95 -3.90 -7.40
N GLY A 242 68.30 -5.05 -7.64
CA GLY A 242 68.27 -6.23 -6.76
C GLY A 242 67.04 -6.38 -5.86
N GLN A 243 66.48 -7.56 -5.60
CA GLN A 243 66.75 -8.93 -6.05
C GLN A 243 65.62 -9.81 -5.45
N VAL A 244 65.13 -10.80 -6.20
CA VAL A 244 64.28 -11.93 -5.72
C VAL A 244 65.08 -13.24 -5.88
N PRO A 245 64.63 -14.48 -5.55
CA PRO A 245 63.42 -14.99 -4.87
C PRO A 245 63.72 -16.15 -3.84
N VAL A 246 62.77 -17.11 -3.65
CA VAL A 246 62.86 -18.50 -3.08
C VAL A 246 62.58 -18.59 -1.55
N GLN A 247 61.53 -19.24 -1.03
CA GLN A 247 60.85 -20.56 -1.19
C GLN A 247 61.42 -21.76 -0.40
N THR A 248 60.62 -22.29 0.54
CA THR A 248 60.54 -23.68 1.07
C THR A 248 59.13 -23.83 1.68
N ARG A 249 58.19 -24.72 1.32
CA ARG A 249 58.11 -26.15 0.90
C ARG A 249 58.30 -27.18 2.02
N GLY A 250 57.22 -27.96 2.26
CA GLY A 250 57.21 -29.34 2.77
C GLY A 250 56.39 -29.53 4.07
N ALA A 251 55.74 -30.66 4.35
CA ALA A 251 55.29 -31.78 3.51
C ALA A 251 54.26 -32.64 4.31
N ASP A 252 53.35 -33.34 3.61
CA ASP A 252 52.50 -34.45 4.13
C ASP A 252 53.35 -35.67 4.60
N PRO A 253 52.87 -36.66 5.41
CA PRO A 253 51.66 -37.45 5.08
C PRO A 253 50.81 -38.14 6.20
N ALA A 254 49.56 -38.47 5.83
CA ALA A 254 48.74 -39.70 6.07
C ALA A 254 48.83 -40.58 7.35
N ASP A 255 47.66 -41.02 7.87
CA ASP A 255 47.31 -42.47 7.99
C ASP A 255 45.78 -42.76 8.20
N SER A 256 45.35 -43.97 7.78
CA SER A 256 44.30 -44.93 8.23
C SER A 256 43.09 -44.54 9.15
N ALA A 257 41.94 -45.23 9.16
CA ALA A 257 41.34 -46.29 8.31
C ALA A 257 39.86 -46.58 8.74
N ALA A 258 39.11 -47.37 7.95
CA ALA A 258 37.79 -47.96 8.30
C ALA A 258 37.86 -49.52 8.26
N PRO A 259 36.95 -50.24 8.96
CA PRO A 259 35.78 -50.93 8.32
C PRO A 259 34.50 -50.85 9.21
N ALA A 260 33.35 -51.55 9.05
CA ALA A 260 32.86 -52.64 8.17
C ALA A 260 31.31 -52.46 7.92
N ALA A 261 30.64 -53.03 6.90
CA ALA A 261 29.96 -54.35 6.81
C ALA A 261 29.17 -54.82 8.07
N MET A 262 28.00 -55.50 8.06
CA MET A 262 26.97 -56.01 7.09
C MET A 262 25.83 -56.67 7.95
N PRO A 263 24.72 -57.28 7.45
CA PRO A 263 23.73 -57.01 6.37
C PRO A 263 22.32 -56.71 6.99
N GLY A 264 21.16 -56.52 6.33
CA GLY A 264 20.67 -56.63 4.95
C GLY A 264 19.26 -57.27 4.94
N VAL A 265 18.27 -56.65 4.28
CA VAL A 265 16.99 -57.30 3.91
C VAL A 265 16.59 -56.82 2.52
N ALA A 266 16.36 -57.75 1.60
CA ALA A 266 15.88 -57.43 0.25
C ALA A 266 14.36 -57.35 0.23
N SER A 267 13.81 -56.44 -0.58
CA SER A 267 12.50 -56.64 -1.18
C SER A 267 12.45 -55.97 -2.55
N ALA A 268 12.28 -56.79 -3.59
CA ALA A 268 12.22 -56.34 -4.97
C ALA A 268 10.77 -56.23 -5.43
N HIS A 269 10.39 -55.17 -6.14
CA HIS A 269 9.32 -55.26 -7.13
C HIS A 269 9.40 -54.21 -8.25
N ARG A 270 9.52 -54.74 -9.47
CA ARG A 270 9.02 -54.23 -10.77
C ARG A 270 9.23 -52.76 -11.13
N THR A 271 10.20 -52.55 -12.03
CA THR A 271 10.18 -51.51 -13.07
C THR A 271 8.93 -51.62 -13.95
N PRO A 272 8.21 -50.52 -14.24
CA PRO A 272 7.36 -50.39 -15.41
C PRO A 272 8.22 -50.10 -16.67
N ALA A 273 7.71 -50.46 -17.85
CA ALA A 273 8.33 -50.15 -19.13
C ALA A 273 8.20 -48.64 -19.49
N PRO A 274 9.06 -48.10 -20.37
CA PRO A 274 8.96 -46.70 -20.78
C PRO A 274 7.76 -46.47 -21.71
N ASP A 275 6.84 -45.60 -21.30
CA ASP A 275 5.71 -45.18 -22.13
C ASP A 275 6.14 -44.26 -23.28
N VAL A 276 5.43 -44.37 -24.40
CA VAL A 276 5.82 -43.79 -25.69
C VAL A 276 5.52 -42.29 -25.74
N VAL A 277 6.55 -41.48 -25.97
CA VAL A 277 6.42 -40.02 -26.19
C VAL A 277 5.67 -39.72 -27.49
N PRO A 278 4.52 -39.01 -27.46
CA PRO A 278 3.85 -38.57 -28.68
C PRO A 278 4.58 -37.38 -29.33
N LYS A 279 4.79 -37.48 -30.65
CA LYS A 279 5.54 -36.54 -31.47
C LYS A 279 4.72 -35.26 -31.73
N PRO A 280 5.25 -34.03 -31.54
CA PRO A 280 4.48 -32.81 -31.76
C PRO A 280 4.16 -32.57 -33.24
N SER A 281 2.90 -32.25 -33.54
CA SER A 281 2.44 -31.94 -34.90
C SER A 281 2.86 -30.53 -35.34
N ARG A 282 3.28 -30.39 -36.60
CA ARG A 282 3.71 -29.10 -37.18
C ARG A 282 2.52 -28.16 -37.30
N ARG A 283 2.54 -27.02 -36.58
CA ARG A 283 1.58 -25.92 -36.79
C ARG A 283 1.89 -25.20 -38.12
N PRO A 284 0.88 -24.80 -38.92
CA PRO A 284 1.11 -24.03 -40.14
C PRO A 284 1.60 -22.62 -39.82
N ARG A 285 2.60 -22.13 -40.57
CA ARG A 285 3.10 -20.74 -40.47
C ARG A 285 2.14 -19.82 -41.22
N THR A 286 1.41 -18.96 -40.51
CA THR A 286 0.76 -17.79 -41.13
C THR A 286 1.72 -16.61 -41.13
N ALA A 287 1.81 -15.89 -42.26
CA ALA A 287 2.73 -14.77 -42.41
C ALA A 287 2.22 -13.53 -41.68
N LYS A 288 3.11 -12.79 -41.01
CA LYS A 288 2.80 -11.50 -40.37
C LYS A 288 2.47 -10.47 -41.47
N LYS A 289 1.19 -10.13 -41.65
CA LYS A 289 0.77 -9.00 -42.48
C LYS A 289 1.04 -7.71 -41.71
N LYS A 290 1.99 -6.90 -42.18
CA LYS A 290 2.32 -5.59 -41.59
C LYS A 290 1.14 -4.64 -41.81
N VAL A 291 0.46 -4.24 -40.74
CA VAL A 291 -0.63 -3.26 -40.77
C VAL A 291 -0.04 -1.90 -40.39
N THR A 292 0.05 -0.99 -41.36
CA THR A 292 0.45 0.39 -41.12
C THR A 292 -0.76 1.17 -40.63
N LEU A 293 -0.75 1.59 -39.36
CA LEU A 293 -1.73 2.55 -38.84
C LEU A 293 -1.44 3.94 -39.45
N PRO A 294 -2.46 4.72 -39.87
CA PRO A 294 -2.25 6.06 -40.37
C PRO A 294 -1.80 7.00 -39.25
N LEU A 295 -0.88 7.91 -39.58
CA LEU A 295 -0.32 8.88 -38.64
C LEU A 295 -1.33 9.99 -38.32
N THR A 296 -2.07 9.85 -37.22
CA THR A 296 -2.93 10.93 -36.71
C THR A 296 -2.06 12.03 -36.10
N ALA A 297 -2.20 13.25 -36.61
CA ALA A 297 -1.45 14.41 -36.11
C ALA A 297 -1.79 14.71 -34.64
N LYS A 298 -0.75 14.86 -33.81
CA LYS A 298 -0.88 15.32 -32.43
C LYS A 298 -1.36 16.78 -32.43
N LYS A 299 -2.53 17.06 -31.84
CA LYS A 299 -2.89 18.45 -31.50
C LYS A 299 -2.02 18.89 -30.32
N SER A 300 -1.29 19.99 -30.49
CA SER A 300 -0.52 20.61 -29.42
C SER A 300 -1.45 21.14 -28.33
N LEU A 301 -1.09 20.94 -27.06
CA LEU A 301 -1.82 21.47 -25.90
C LEU A 301 -1.47 22.94 -25.57
N ALA A 302 -0.57 23.56 -26.35
CA ALA A 302 -0.01 24.88 -26.05
C ALA A 302 -0.82 26.09 -26.55
N ASP A 303 -1.82 25.90 -27.44
CA ASP A 303 -2.57 27.00 -28.09
C ASP A 303 -4.04 27.12 -27.61
N ASN A 304 -4.26 27.11 -26.28
CA ASN A 304 -5.57 27.44 -25.70
C ASN A 304 -5.57 28.87 -25.14
N ASP A 305 -5.92 29.82 -25.99
CA ASP A 305 -5.92 31.28 -25.73
C ASP A 305 -7.10 31.76 -24.83
N THR A 306 -7.49 30.93 -23.86
CA THR A 306 -8.66 31.14 -22.98
C THR A 306 -8.33 31.12 -21.49
N TRP A 307 -7.05 30.96 -21.11
CA TRP A 307 -6.64 31.11 -19.72
C TRP A 307 -6.89 32.57 -19.25
N ARG A 308 -7.62 32.73 -18.14
CA ARG A 308 -7.78 34.01 -17.47
C ARG A 308 -7.16 33.93 -16.09
N THR A 309 -6.27 34.88 -15.79
CA THR A 309 -5.69 35.04 -14.46
C THR A 309 -6.79 35.34 -13.43
N ALA A 310 -6.75 34.64 -12.30
CA ALA A 310 -7.68 34.85 -11.20
C ALA A 310 -7.49 36.26 -10.60
N ARG A 311 -8.59 36.98 -10.39
CA ARG A 311 -8.55 38.27 -9.70
C ARG A 311 -8.38 38.01 -8.20
N LEU A 312 -7.26 38.47 -7.64
CA LEU A 312 -7.04 38.48 -6.20
C LEU A 312 -8.10 39.34 -5.51
N PHE A 313 -8.85 38.76 -4.57
CA PHE A 313 -9.75 39.52 -3.71
C PHE A 313 -8.94 40.31 -2.68
N PRO A 314 -9.18 41.62 -2.50
CA PRO A 314 -8.51 42.38 -1.45
C PRO A 314 -9.02 41.95 -0.07
N MET A 315 -8.13 41.48 0.79
CA MET A 315 -8.40 41.28 2.21
C MET A 315 -8.62 42.65 2.89
N SER A 316 -9.85 42.93 3.31
CA SER A 316 -10.15 44.08 4.16
C SER A 316 -9.47 43.92 5.52
N ALA A 317 -8.66 44.91 5.90
CA ALA A 317 -7.85 44.86 7.10
C ALA A 317 -8.70 44.69 8.39
N LEU A 318 -8.44 43.61 9.13
CA LEU A 318 -9.02 43.40 10.46
C LEU A 318 -8.33 44.34 11.46
N LYS A 319 -8.98 45.46 11.78
CA LYS A 319 -8.45 46.44 12.74
C LYS A 319 -8.65 45.91 14.16
N SER A 320 -7.57 45.43 14.78
CA SER A 320 -7.58 44.97 16.16
C SER A 320 -7.75 46.14 17.12
N ASP A 321 -8.92 46.23 17.76
CA ASP A 321 -9.18 47.19 18.82
C ASP A 321 -8.70 46.59 20.15
N ARG A 322 -7.73 47.24 20.80
CA ARG A 322 -7.34 46.95 22.18
C ARG A 322 -7.88 48.08 23.05
N GLY A 323 -8.94 47.80 23.78
CA GLY A 323 -9.43 48.71 24.81
C GLY A 323 -8.37 48.98 25.88
N THR A 324 -8.35 50.22 26.35
CA THR A 324 -7.67 50.71 27.55
C THR A 324 -8.72 51.05 28.60
#